data_AF-A0A4R4WI83-F1
#
_entry.id   AF-A0A4R4WI83-F1
#
_cell.length_a   1.000
_cell.length_b   1.000
_cell.length_c   1.000
_cell.angle_alpha   90.00
_cell.angle_beta   90.00
_cell.angle_gamma   90.00
#
_symmetry.space_group_name_H-M   'P 1'
#
loop_
_entity.id
_entity.type
_entity.pdbx_description
1 polymer ?
#
loop_
_entity_poly.entity_id
_entity_poly.type
_entity_poly.pdbx_seq_one_letter_code
_entity_poly.pdbx_strand_id
1 'polypeptide(L)' 'MVPTPRKELIHRLRTRRCELCGQCGTVAVHQVAKLAHLGTPGPGQPAWAAFMARKRRKTLVVCQPCHEVIHATPVTHAA' A
#
# COMPACT_ATOMS: atom_id res chain seq x y z
N MET A 1 16.59 -16.85 7.19
CA MET A 1 15.48 -17.60 6.55
C MET A 1 14.66 -16.62 5.74
N VAL A 2 14.77 -16.61 4.41
CA VAL A 2 14.04 -15.67 3.54
C VAL A 2 12.58 -16.14 3.46
N PRO A 3 11.57 -15.28 3.75
CA PRO A 3 10.18 -15.67 3.62
C PRO A 3 9.87 -16.10 2.19
N THR A 4 9.22 -17.23 2.02
CA THR A 4 8.69 -17.63 0.71
C THR A 4 7.66 -16.61 0.24
N PRO A 5 7.56 -16.33 -1.09
CA PRO A 5 6.71 -15.25 -1.62
C PRO A 5 5.25 -15.32 -1.14
N ARG A 6 4.73 -16.54 -0.95
CA ARG A 6 3.36 -16.79 -0.48
C ARG A 6 3.12 -16.36 0.98
N LYS A 7 4.14 -16.33 1.82
CA LYS A 7 4.04 -15.98 3.25
C LYS A 7 4.56 -14.58 3.58
N GLU A 8 5.05 -13.84 2.58
CA GLU A 8 5.65 -12.52 2.79
C GLU A 8 4.65 -11.49 3.34
N LEU A 9 3.39 -11.52 2.89
CA LEU A 9 2.34 -10.63 3.40
C LEU A 9 2.04 -10.91 4.88
N ILE A 10 1.90 -12.18 5.26
CA ILE A 10 1.65 -12.58 6.65
C ILE A 10 2.82 -12.13 7.54
N HIS A 11 4.06 -12.27 7.06
CA HIS A 11 5.23 -11.81 7.80
C HIS A 11 5.22 -10.29 8.00
N ARG A 12 4.90 -9.51 6.96
CA ARG A 12 4.77 -8.04 7.02
C ARG A 12 3.60 -7.56 7.89
N LEU A 13 2.51 -8.30 7.94
CA LEU A 13 1.42 -8.06 8.88
C LEU A 13 1.89 -8.29 10.33
N ARG A 14 2.65 -9.36 10.57
CA ARG A 14 3.17 -9.71 11.90
C ARG A 14 4.17 -8.69 12.44
N THR A 15 4.91 -8.00 11.57
CA THR A 15 5.79 -6.91 12.01
C THR A 15 5.03 -5.66 12.47
N ARG A 16 3.71 -5.58 12.19
CA ARG A 16 2.80 -4.51 12.64
C ARG A 16 3.34 -3.10 12.37
N ARG A 17 4.07 -2.95 11.26
CA ARG A 17 4.75 -1.71 10.89
C ARG A 17 4.12 -1.11 9.64
N CYS A 18 3.74 0.15 9.75
CA CYS A 18 3.27 0.97 8.65
C CYS A 18 4.38 1.13 7.61
N GLU A 19 4.14 0.77 6.36
CA GLU A 19 5.14 0.90 5.29
C GLU A 19 5.20 2.31 4.69
N LEU A 20 4.19 3.15 4.93
CA LEU A 20 4.19 4.55 4.53
C LEU A 20 4.92 5.43 5.55
N CYS A 21 4.51 5.30 6.82
CA CYS A 21 4.89 6.18 7.91
C CYS A 21 5.90 5.56 8.89
N GLY A 22 6.16 4.25 8.80
CA GLY A 22 7.08 3.55 9.67
C GLY A 22 6.58 3.27 11.10
N GLN A 23 5.41 3.78 11.49
CA GLN A 23 4.82 3.62 12.82
C GLN A 23 4.46 2.16 13.12
N CYS A 24 4.69 1.73 14.35
CA CYS A 24 4.28 0.42 14.85
C CYS A 24 2.94 0.54 15.58
N GLY A 25 1.99 -0.36 15.30
CA GLY A 25 0.67 -0.31 15.94
C GLY A 25 -0.37 -1.14 15.23
N THR A 26 -1.64 -0.71 15.32
CA THR A 26 -2.74 -1.34 14.58
C THR A 26 -2.56 -1.05 13.09
N VAL A 27 -2.19 -2.08 12.34
CA VAL A 27 -2.03 -2.02 10.89
C VAL A 27 -3.15 -2.77 10.18
N ALA A 28 -3.57 -2.22 9.05
CA ALA A 28 -4.50 -2.80 8.11
C ALA A 28 -3.78 -3.04 6.77
N VAL A 29 -4.32 -3.98 5.98
CA VAL A 29 -3.83 -4.26 4.63
C VAL A 29 -4.74 -3.55 3.66
N HIS A 30 -4.16 -2.61 2.93
CA HIS A 30 -4.80 -2.04 1.75
C HIS A 30 -4.43 -2.90 0.53
N GLN A 31 -5.43 -3.45 -0.15
CA GLN A 31 -5.24 -4.23 -1.37
C GLN A 31 -5.95 -3.58 -2.54
N VAL A 32 -5.26 -3.50 -3.69
CA VAL A 32 -5.83 -3.02 -4.95
C VAL A 32 -6.04 -4.16 -5.94
N ALA A 33 -7.08 -4.06 -6.77
CA ALA A 33 -7.42 -5.10 -7.75
C ALA A 33 -6.31 -5.28 -8.80
N LYS A 34 -5.85 -4.16 -9.38
CA LYS A 34 -4.82 -4.14 -10.44
C LYS A 34 -3.88 -2.95 -10.22
N LEU A 35 -2.57 -3.19 -10.37
CA LEU A 35 -1.57 -2.12 -10.36
C LEU A 35 -1.81 -1.12 -11.50
N ALA A 36 -2.30 -1.58 -12.65
CA ALA A 36 -2.67 -0.72 -13.77
C ALA A 36 -3.79 0.28 -13.41
N HIS A 37 -4.64 -0.06 -12.44
CA HIS A 37 -5.72 0.83 -11.98
C HIS A 37 -5.19 1.98 -11.11
N LEU A 38 -3.92 1.95 -10.70
CA LEU A 38 -3.30 3.08 -10.01
C LEU A 38 -3.00 4.24 -10.96
N GLY A 39 -3.11 4.03 -12.28
CA GLY A 39 -2.75 5.02 -13.30
C GLY A 39 -1.24 5.24 -13.41
N THR A 40 -0.85 6.09 -14.36
CA THR A 40 0.54 6.48 -14.57
C THR A 40 1.03 7.37 -13.43
N PRO A 41 2.19 7.10 -12.81
CA PRO A 41 2.73 7.98 -11.79
C PRO A 41 2.97 9.38 -12.35
N GLY A 42 2.31 10.37 -11.76
CA GLY A 42 2.29 11.76 -12.21
C GLY A 42 1.87 12.71 -11.10
N PRO A 43 1.86 14.04 -11.35
CA PRO A 43 1.69 15.09 -10.35
C PRO A 43 0.33 15.09 -9.60
N GLY A 44 -0.63 14.25 -9.99
CA GLY A 44 -1.89 14.04 -9.28
C GLY A 44 -1.99 12.70 -8.53
N GLN A 45 -0.94 11.87 -8.55
CA GLN A 45 -0.99 10.55 -7.93
C GLN A 45 -0.63 10.64 -6.44
N PRO A 46 -1.42 10.05 -5.53
CA PRO A 46 -1.12 10.06 -4.11
C PRO A 46 0.13 9.22 -3.81
N ALA A 47 0.87 9.61 -2.76
CA ALA A 47 2.14 8.99 -2.40
C ALA A 47 2.07 7.46 -2.24
N TRP A 48 0.92 6.96 -1.74
CA TRP A 48 0.69 5.52 -1.57
C TRP A 48 0.61 4.75 -2.89
N ALA A 49 0.04 5.35 -3.93
CA ALA A 49 -0.12 4.72 -5.25
C ALA A 49 1.22 4.70 -6.00
N ALA A 50 1.98 5.79 -5.94
CA ALA A 50 3.36 5.82 -6.44
C ALA A 50 4.23 4.78 -5.72
N PHE A 51 4.09 4.62 -4.40
CA PHE A 51 4.81 3.61 -3.64
C PHE A 51 4.46 2.18 -4.08
N MET A 52 3.17 1.86 -4.27
CA MET A 52 2.74 0.55 -4.76
C MET A 52 3.23 0.27 -6.19
N ALA A 53 3.20 1.28 -7.08
CA ALA A 53 3.73 1.17 -8.44
C ALA A 53 5.23 0.87 -8.44
N ARG A 54 6.02 1.59 -7.62
CA ARG A 54 7.47 1.36 -7.48
C ARG A 54 7.79 -0.02 -6.93
N LYS A 55 7.05 -0.49 -5.93
CA LYS A 55 7.25 -1.81 -5.32
C LYS A 55 6.68 -2.96 -6.16
N ARG A 56 5.84 -2.65 -7.16
CA ARG A 56 5.06 -3.62 -7.96
C ARG A 56 4.27 -4.61 -7.08
N ARG A 57 3.70 -4.11 -5.98
CA ARG A 57 2.92 -4.92 -5.02
C ARG A 57 1.49 -4.44 -4.97
N LYS A 58 0.53 -5.37 -5.06
CA LYS A 58 -0.91 -5.08 -4.96
C LYS A 58 -1.41 -4.86 -3.53
N THR A 59 -0.53 -5.05 -2.54
CA THR A 59 -0.88 -5.03 -1.11
C THR A 59 0.11 -4.17 -0.34
N LEU A 60 -0.41 -3.24 0.45
CA LEU A 60 0.33 -2.31 1.29
C LEU A 60 -0.12 -2.48 2.75
N VAL A 61 0.84 -2.55 3.68
CA VAL A 61 0.53 -2.60 5.12
C VAL A 61 0.65 -1.20 5.69
N VAL A 62 -0.45 -0.68 6.23
CA VAL A 62 -0.56 0.73 6.67
C VAL A 62 -1.25 0.81 8.03
N CYS A 63 -0.94 1.81 8.83
CA CYS A 63 -1.72 2.07 10.05
C CYS A 63 -3.09 2.66 9.70
N GLN A 64 -4.02 2.66 10.66
CA GLN A 64 -5.36 3.23 10.50
C GLN A 64 -5.38 4.67 9.92
N PRO A 65 -4.61 5.66 10.41
CA PRO A 65 -4.66 7.00 9.85
C PRO A 65 -4.14 7.05 8.40
N CYS A 66 -3.11 6.28 8.08
CA CYS A 66 -2.65 6.16 6.69
C CYS A 66 -3.69 5.46 5.80
N HIS A 67 -4.42 4.49 6.35
CA HIS A 67 -5.51 3.84 5.65
C HIS A 67 -6.63 4.83 5.31
N GLU A 68 -7.01 5.70 6.26
CA GLU A 68 -7.99 6.77 6.02
C GLU A 68 -7.52 7.75 4.94
N VAL A 69 -6.23 8.15 4.96
CA VAL A 69 -5.66 9.01 3.91
C VAL A 69 -5.73 8.35 2.54
N ILE A 70 -5.52 7.03 2.44
CA ILE A 70 -5.65 6.29 1.18
C ILE A 70 -7.09 6.37 0.66
N HIS A 71 -8.08 6.21 1.55
CA HIS A 71 -9.50 6.34 1.18
C HIS A 71 -9.90 7.77 0.85
N ALA A 72 -9.30 8.77 1.50
CA ALA A 72 -9.52 10.19 1.20
C ALA A 72 -8.84 10.65 -0.09
N THR A 73 -7.80 9.93 -0.54
CA THR A 73 -7.05 10.22 -1.77
C THR A 73 -7.15 9.06 -2.75
N PRO A 74 -8.35 8.76 -3.28
CA PRO A 74 -8.48 7.72 -4.28
C PRO A 74 -7.69 8.11 -5.53
N VAL A 75 -7.12 7.11 -6.21
CA VAL A 75 -6.59 7.31 -7.55
C VAL A 75 -7.76 7.60 -8.48
N THR A 76 -7.95 8.87 -8.83
CA THR A 76 -8.93 9.23 -9.84
C THR A 76 -8.39 8.74 -11.17
N HIS A 77 -8.98 7.66 -11.69
CA HIS A 77 -8.82 7.33 -13.11
C HIS A 77 -9.54 8.44 -13.87
N ALA A 78 -8.77 9.37 -14.47
CA ALA A 78 -9.32 10.16 -15.56
C ALA A 78 -9.70 9.15 -16.66
N ALA A 79 -11.01 8.96 -16.82
CA ALA A 79 -11.59 8.14 -17.88
C ALA A 79 -11.26 8.73 -19.25
#